data_AF-A0A2E5KRY1-F1
#
_entry.id   AF-A0A2E5KRY1-F1
#
_cell.length_a   1.000
_cell.length_b   1.000
_cell.length_c   1.000
_cell.angle_alpha   90.00
_cell.angle_beta   90.00
_cell.angle_gamma   90.00
#
_symmetry.space_group_name_H-M   'P 1'
#
loop_
_entity.id
_entity.type
_entity.pdbx_description
1 polymer ?
#
loop_
_entity_poly.entity_id
_entity_poly.type
_entity_poly.pdbx_seq_one_letter_code
_entity_poly.pdbx_strand_id
1 'polypeptide(L)'
;MSGIPEGTVRFSMYMVDLDAPGFNHGGGKVTYKGGDKIMLGAFKYKSPCPPGRVQRYQWRISAVDKDGKTTGKTRTEQKYPVK
;
A
#
# COMPACT_ATOMS: atom_id res chain seq x y z
N MET A 1 4.23 3.60 -11.27
CA MET A 1 2.82 3.19 -11.20
C MET A 1 2.27 3.28 -12.60
N SER A 2 1.54 2.26 -13.03
CA SER A 2 0.87 2.21 -14.32
C SER A 2 -0.59 1.81 -14.13
N GLY A 3 -1.45 2.12 -15.10
CA GLY A 3 -2.86 1.73 -15.08
C GLY A 3 -3.71 2.42 -14.01
N ILE A 4 -3.39 3.68 -13.66
CA ILE A 4 -4.20 4.46 -12.71
C ILE A 4 -5.51 4.87 -13.39
N PRO A 5 -6.68 4.51 -12.85
CA PRO A 5 -7.97 4.91 -13.43
C PRO A 5 -8.08 6.43 -13.54
N GLU A 6 -8.68 6.90 -14.63
CA GLU A 6 -8.99 8.31 -14.81
C GLU A 6 -9.86 8.84 -13.64
N GLY A 7 -9.61 10.09 -13.26
CA GLY A 7 -10.33 10.73 -12.15
C GLY A 7 -9.87 10.29 -10.74
N THR A 8 -8.83 9.45 -10.63
CA THR A 8 -8.22 9.16 -9.33
C THR A 8 -7.66 10.43 -8.70
N VAL A 9 -8.04 10.74 -7.46
CA VAL A 9 -7.51 11.90 -6.70
C VAL A 9 -6.71 11.49 -5.47
N ARG A 10 -6.88 10.26 -5.00
CA ARG A 10 -6.12 9.72 -3.87
C ARG A 10 -5.97 8.20 -3.95
N PHE A 11 -4.93 7.70 -3.32
CA PHE A 11 -4.76 6.28 -3.04
C PHE A 11 -5.04 6.01 -1.57
N SER A 12 -5.69 4.89 -1.28
CA SER A 12 -5.71 4.29 0.05
C SER A 12 -4.81 3.08 0.04
N MET A 13 -3.83 3.06 0.95
CA MET A 13 -2.82 2.01 1.00
C MET A 13 -2.76 1.44 2.39
N TYR A 14 -2.61 0.12 2.48
CA TYR A 14 -2.35 -0.55 3.74
C TYR A 14 -1.50 -1.80 3.51
N MET A 15 -0.66 -2.09 4.49
CA MET A 15 0.18 -3.28 4.50
C MET A 15 -0.46 -4.35 5.38
N VAL A 16 -0.41 -5.59 4.92
CA VAL A 16 -0.82 -6.77 5.68
C VAL A 16 0.36 -7.72 5.74
N ASP A 17 0.70 -8.19 6.93
CA ASP A 17 1.56 -9.36 7.10
C ASP A 17 0.71 -10.62 6.88
N LEU A 18 1.03 -11.39 5.84
CA LEU A 18 0.29 -12.61 5.51
C LEU A 18 0.61 -13.76 6.47
N ASP A 19 1.73 -13.68 7.19
CA ASP A 19 2.18 -14.67 8.15
C ASP A 19 1.90 -14.24 9.61
N ALA A 20 1.50 -12.99 9.84
CA ALA A 20 0.87 -12.51 11.07
C ALA A 20 -0.29 -11.51 10.81
N PRO A 21 -1.45 -11.96 10.28
CA PRO A 21 -2.54 -11.07 9.86
C PRO A 21 -3.15 -10.17 10.95
N GLY A 22 -2.98 -10.54 12.22
CA GLY A 22 -3.43 -9.73 13.36
C GLY A 22 -2.54 -8.53 13.67
N PHE A 23 -1.31 -8.47 13.12
CA PHE A 23 -0.43 -7.34 13.33
C PHE A 23 -0.80 -6.18 12.41
N ASN A 24 -1.29 -5.08 12.99
CA ASN A 24 -1.65 -3.90 12.23
C ASN A 24 -0.40 -3.10 11.83
N HIS A 25 0.08 -3.32 10.62
CA HIS A 25 1.12 -2.50 9.99
C HIS A 25 0.64 -1.09 9.63
N GLY A 26 -0.67 -0.87 9.59
CA GLY A 26 -1.26 0.41 9.22
C GLY A 26 -1.11 0.71 7.73
N GLY A 27 -1.07 2.00 7.44
CA GLY A 27 -1.20 2.53 6.09
C GLY A 27 -1.76 3.94 6.13
N GLY A 28 -2.10 4.48 4.96
CA GLY A 28 -2.60 5.83 4.88
C GLY A 28 -3.25 6.16 3.54
N LYS A 29 -3.78 7.37 3.49
CA LYS A 29 -4.29 7.98 2.26
C LYS A 29 -3.23 8.92 1.72
N VAL A 30 -2.98 8.84 0.42
CA VAL A 30 -2.02 9.71 -0.29
C VAL A 30 -2.77 10.44 -1.38
N THR A 31 -2.73 11.78 -1.36
CA THR A 31 -3.26 12.57 -2.47
C THR A 31 -2.44 12.28 -3.73
N TYR A 32 -3.13 11.94 -4.81
CA TYR A 32 -2.50 11.73 -6.10
C TYR A 32 -2.27 13.08 -6.77
N LYS A 33 -1.00 13.43 -6.96
CA LYS A 33 -0.58 14.68 -7.61
C LYS A 33 -0.07 14.45 -9.04
N GLY A 34 -0.43 13.31 -9.64
CA GLY A 34 0.16 12.86 -10.91
C GLY A 34 1.49 12.11 -10.71
N GLY A 35 1.98 11.54 -11.81
CA GLY A 35 3.25 10.81 -11.85
C GLY A 35 3.14 9.33 -11.50
N ASP A 36 4.29 8.67 -11.38
CA ASP A 36 4.40 7.22 -11.29
C ASP A 36 4.96 6.72 -9.94
N LYS A 37 5.20 7.62 -8.98
CA LYS A 37 5.84 7.30 -7.69
C LYS A 37 5.06 7.87 -6.52
N ILE A 38 5.02 7.11 -5.42
CA ILE A 38 4.71 7.67 -4.10
C ILE A 38 6.02 8.05 -3.43
N MET A 39 6.13 9.29 -3.00
CA MET A 39 7.29 9.77 -2.28
C MET A 39 7.41 9.09 -0.91
N LEU A 40 8.65 8.86 -0.47
CA LEU A 40 8.93 8.45 0.90
C LEU A 40 8.30 9.44 1.88
N GLY A 41 7.71 8.92 2.95
CA GLY A 41 7.03 9.75 3.95
C GLY A 41 5.62 10.25 3.56
N ALA A 42 5.09 9.87 2.39
CA ALA A 42 3.72 10.25 1.99
C ALA A 42 2.64 9.76 2.98
N PHE A 43 2.93 8.72 3.76
CA PHE A 43 2.12 8.26 4.88
C PHE A 43 2.99 7.46 5.86
N LYS A 44 2.48 7.25 7.08
CA LYS A 44 3.15 6.45 8.12
C LYS A 44 2.60 5.03 8.12
N TYR A 45 3.49 4.06 8.32
CA TYR A 45 3.16 2.65 8.52
C TYR A 45 4.27 2.00 9.36
N LYS A 46 3.96 0.87 10.00
CA LYS A 46 4.98 0.05 10.67
C LYS A 46 5.68 -0.77 9.62
N SER A 47 6.99 -0.56 9.47
CA SER A 47 7.80 -1.30 8.51
C SER A 47 7.91 -2.78 8.89
N PRO A 48 8.16 -3.68 7.93
CA PRO A 48 8.52 -5.07 8.20
C PRO A 48 9.63 -5.19 9.25
N CYS A 49 9.37 -5.95 10.32
CA CYS A 49 10.36 -6.30 11.34
C CYS A 49 10.13 -7.75 11.80
N PRO A 50 10.38 -8.73 10.91
CA PRO A 50 10.11 -10.12 11.22
C PRO A 50 11.20 -10.67 12.17
N PRO A 51 10.85 -11.26 13.31
CA PRO A 51 11.83 -11.77 14.25
C PRO A 51 12.40 -13.10 13.74
N GLY A 52 13.64 -13.06 13.24
CA GLY A 52 14.45 -14.24 12.89
C GLY A 52 13.94 -15.10 11.72
N ARG A 53 12.91 -14.65 10.99
CA ARG A 53 12.33 -15.40 9.87
C ARG A 53 11.99 -14.49 8.70
N VAL A 54 11.83 -15.08 7.52
CA VAL A 54 11.26 -14.38 6.37
C VAL A 54 9.74 -14.40 6.49
N GLN A 55 9.09 -13.25 6.30
CA GLN A 55 7.63 -13.11 6.24
C GLN A 55 7.21 -12.51 4.90
N ARG A 56 5.97 -12.74 4.52
CA ARG A 56 5.31 -12.21 3.33
C ARG A 56 4.44 -11.03 3.71
N TYR A 57 4.72 -9.89 3.09
CA TYR A 57 3.97 -8.67 3.26
C TYR A 57 3.23 -8.34 1.98
N GLN A 58 1.96 -7.96 2.11
CA GLN A 58 1.12 -7.56 1.00
C GLN A 58 0.73 -6.10 1.15
N TRP A 59 1.10 -5.29 0.16
CA TRP A 59 0.49 -3.98 -0.03
C TRP A 59 -0.84 -4.14 -0.75
N ARG A 60 -1.86 -3.49 -0.21
CA ARG A 60 -3.17 -3.38 -0.85
C ARG A 60 -3.44 -1.91 -1.12
N ILE A 61 -3.67 -1.59 -2.39
CA ILE A 61 -3.77 -0.22 -2.89
C ILE A 61 -5.14 -0.07 -3.55
N SER A 62 -5.87 0.98 -3.17
CA SER A 62 -7.15 1.35 -3.78
C SER A 62 -7.04 2.75 -4.37
N ALA A 63 -7.38 2.90 -5.65
CA ALA A 63 -7.54 4.19 -6.32
C ALA A 63 -8.93 4.73 -6.01
N VAL A 64 -9.02 6.00 -5.62
CA VAL A 64 -10.27 6.63 -5.21
C VAL A 64 -10.46 7.97 -5.92
N ASP A 65 -11.66 8.17 -6.44
CA ASP A 65 -12.07 9.39 -7.12
C ASP A 65 -12.47 10.52 -6.15
N LYS A 66 -12.82 11.67 -6.72
CA LYS A 66 -13.24 12.88 -6.01
C LYS A 66 -14.50 12.68 -5.15
N ASP A 67 -15.36 11.74 -5.55
CA ASP A 67 -16.62 11.43 -4.88
C ASP A 67 -16.41 10.39 -3.76
N GLY A 68 -15.17 9.94 -3.57
CA GLY A 68 -14.79 8.98 -2.54
C GLY A 68 -14.99 7.53 -2.93
N LYS A 69 -15.39 7.24 -4.18
CA LYS A 69 -15.63 5.90 -4.68
C LYS A 69 -14.32 5.24 -5.12
N THR A 70 -14.17 3.97 -4.77
CA THR A 70 -13.02 3.17 -5.22
C THR A 70 -13.21 2.77 -6.68
N THR A 71 -12.31 3.21 -7.55
CA THR A 71 -12.35 2.97 -9.00
C THR A 71 -11.35 1.91 -9.45
N GLY A 72 -10.36 1.58 -8.62
CA GLY A 72 -9.39 0.53 -8.91
C GLY A 72 -8.79 -0.06 -7.64
N LYS A 73 -8.35 -1.32 -7.71
CA LYS A 73 -7.66 -2.02 -6.62
C LYS A 73 -6.52 -2.84 -7.19
N THR A 74 -5.41 -2.86 -6.48
CA THR A 74 -4.30 -3.78 -6.76
C THR A 74 -3.68 -4.29 -5.47
N ARG A 75 -2.98 -5.42 -5.58
CA ARG A 75 -2.25 -6.04 -4.48
C ARG A 75 -0.87 -6.42 -4.99
N THR A 76 0.15 -6.15 -4.20
CA THR A 76 1.51 -6.61 -4.48
C THR A 76 2.08 -7.27 -3.23
N GLU A 77 2.72 -8.41 -3.40
CA GLU A 77 3.31 -9.19 -2.32
C GLU A 77 4.83 -9.14 -2.42
N GLN A 78 5.49 -9.06 -1.27
CA GLN A 78 6.94 -9.10 -1.17
C GLN A 78 7.36 -9.88 0.08
N LYS A 79 8.43 -10.67 -0.03
CA LYS A 79 9.08 -11.31 1.12
C LYS A 79 10.11 -10.37 1.75
N TYR A 80 10.19 -10.36 3.07
CA TYR A 80 11.20 -9.61 3.82
C TYR A 80 11.71 -10.41 5.04
N PRO A 81 13.02 -10.37 5.38
CA PRO A 81 14.08 -9.80 4.56
C PRO A 81 14.17 -10.51 3.21
N VAL A 82 14.52 -9.74 2.17
CA VAL A 82 14.79 -10.31 0.84
C VAL A 82 16.00 -11.22 1.00
N LYS A 83 15.84 -12.49 0.63
CA LYS A 83 16.91 -13.47 0.63
C LYS A 83 17.65 -13.43 -0.69
#